data_AF-A0A517MLU5-F1
#
_entry.id   AF-A0A517MLU5-F1
#
_cell.length_a   1.000
_cell.length_b   1.000
_cell.length_c   1.000
_cell.angle_alpha   90.00
_cell.angle_beta   90.00
_cell.angle_gamma   90.00
#
_symmetry.space_group_name_H-M   'P 1'
#
loop_
_entity.id
_entity.type
_entity.pdbx_description
1 polymer ?
#
loop_
_entity_poly.entity_id
_entity_poly.type
_entity_poly.pdbx_seq_one_letter_code
_entity_poly.pdbx_strand_id
1 'polypeptide(L)'
;MQIFGPIRVSTSQATQANNRITPPQPGQGSATRSAGPVDQLDISSAAKAAFGSAPTDAVAGGGEIRLDRVAEIRRAIADGSYDTPEKMDMAMSRMLDRFA
;
A
#
# COMPACT_ATOMS: atom_id res chain seq x y z
N MET A 1 -38.23 -1.71 31.51
CA MET A 1 -36.87 -2.20 31.86
C MET A 1 -35.85 -1.28 31.24
N GLN A 2 -35.09 -0.59 32.07
CA GLN A 2 -34.16 0.48 31.69
C GLN A 2 -32.74 -0.02 31.98
N ILE A 3 -31.93 -0.19 30.93
CA ILE A 3 -30.56 -0.69 31.05
C ILE A 3 -29.63 0.52 31.09
N PHE A 4 -29.03 0.77 32.25
CA PHE A 4 -27.95 1.75 32.43
C PHE A 4 -26.62 1.11 32.04
N GLY A 5 -25.92 1.68 31.06
CA GLY A 5 -24.56 1.32 30.68
C GLY A 5 -24.03 2.23 29.57
N PRO A 6 -22.73 2.56 29.52
CA PRO A 6 -22.17 3.53 28.57
C PRO A 6 -22.01 2.99 27.13
N ILE A 7 -22.70 1.91 26.75
CA ILE A 7 -22.60 1.36 25.38
C ILE A 7 -23.53 2.14 24.46
N ARG A 8 -22.93 2.99 23.60
CA ARG A 8 -23.61 3.58 22.45
C ARG A 8 -23.64 2.53 21.33
N VAL A 9 -24.79 1.88 21.15
CA VAL A 9 -25.05 1.08 19.94
C VAL A 9 -25.21 2.07 18.78
N SER A 10 -24.20 2.14 17.90
CA SER A 10 -24.30 2.91 16.66
C SER A 10 -25.07 2.07 15.65
N THR A 11 -26.29 2.48 15.33
CA THR A 11 -27.03 1.94 14.18
C THR A 11 -26.29 2.35 12.89
N SER A 12 -26.32 1.48 11.88
CA SER A 12 -25.61 1.64 10.62
C SER A 12 -25.91 2.99 9.94
N GLN A 13 -24.92 3.87 9.87
CA GLN A 13 -24.98 5.08 9.09
C GLN A 13 -24.91 4.72 7.60
N ALA A 14 -25.93 5.14 6.85
CA ALA A 14 -26.01 4.95 5.41
C ALA A 14 -24.77 5.51 4.71
N THR A 15 -24.18 4.69 3.84
CA THR A 15 -23.11 5.06 2.92
C THR A 15 -23.60 6.15 1.96
N GLN A 16 -23.31 7.42 2.30
CA GLN A 16 -23.48 8.53 1.37
C GLN A 16 -22.47 8.39 0.23
N ALA A 17 -22.99 8.37 -0.99
CA ALA A 17 -22.26 8.11 -2.22
C ALA A 17 -21.43 9.32 -2.69
N ASN A 18 -20.26 8.99 -3.22
CA ASN A 18 -19.51 9.68 -4.29
C ASN A 18 -19.12 11.15 -4.08
N ASN A 19 -17.83 11.34 -3.79
CA ASN A 19 -17.13 12.61 -3.68
C ASN A 19 -17.14 13.36 -5.03
N ARG A 20 -18.05 14.34 -5.18
CA ARG A 20 -17.97 15.33 -6.27
C ARG A 20 -16.77 16.24 -6.04
N ILE A 21 -15.95 16.36 -7.08
CA ILE A 21 -14.81 17.26 -7.17
C ILE A 21 -15.30 18.71 -6.98
N THR A 22 -14.95 19.30 -5.85
CA THR A 22 -15.12 20.73 -5.56
C THR A 22 -13.74 21.38 -5.63
N PRO A 23 -13.54 22.53 -6.31
CA PRO A 23 -12.23 23.18 -6.42
C PRO A 23 -11.71 23.65 -5.05
N PRO A 24 -10.39 23.64 -4.82
CA PRO A 24 -9.80 23.91 -3.51
C PRO A 24 -9.90 25.39 -3.14
N GLN A 25 -10.54 25.69 -2.01
CA GLN A 25 -10.54 27.01 -1.40
C GLN A 25 -9.30 27.14 -0.48
N PRO A 26 -8.47 28.18 -0.63
CA PRO A 26 -7.29 28.37 0.21
C PRO A 26 -7.72 28.88 1.59
N GLY A 27 -7.41 28.11 2.64
CA GLY A 27 -7.58 28.54 4.02
C GLY A 27 -8.44 27.59 4.85
N GLN A 28 -7.89 26.42 5.17
CA GLN A 28 -8.25 25.64 6.36
C GLN A 28 -7.02 24.78 6.67
N GLY A 29 -6.36 25.09 7.79
CA GLY A 29 -5.14 24.42 8.21
C GLY A 29 -5.32 22.92 8.20
N SER A 30 -4.31 22.19 7.72
CA SER A 30 -4.25 20.73 7.81
C SER A 30 -4.67 20.31 9.21
N ALA A 31 -5.84 19.68 9.32
CA ALA A 31 -6.22 19.00 10.54
C ALA A 31 -5.16 17.92 10.76
N THR A 32 -4.25 18.16 11.70
CA THR A 32 -3.28 17.17 12.16
C THR A 32 -4.11 16.00 12.67
N ARG A 33 -4.17 14.91 11.88
CA ARG A 33 -4.72 13.65 12.37
C ARG A 33 -3.89 13.29 13.60
N SER A 34 -4.51 13.35 14.78
CA SER A 34 -3.90 12.88 16.01
C SER A 34 -3.58 11.41 15.79
N ALA A 35 -2.30 11.09 15.63
CA ALA A 35 -1.83 9.72 15.52
C ALA A 35 -2.25 8.99 16.81
N GLY A 36 -2.99 7.89 16.67
CA GLY A 36 -3.31 7.01 17.80
C GLY A 36 -2.03 6.42 18.41
N PRO A 37 -2.14 5.71 19.55
CA PRO A 37 -1.00 5.03 20.16
C PRO A 37 -0.24 4.21 19.13
N VAL A 38 1.05 4.51 18.96
CA VAL A 38 1.92 3.80 18.00
C VAL A 38 2.51 2.57 18.68
N ASP A 39 2.43 1.43 18.00
CA ASP A 39 3.10 0.21 18.44
C ASP A 39 4.62 0.33 18.25
N GLN A 40 5.40 -0.19 19.20
CA GLN A 40 6.85 -0.17 19.10
C GLN A 40 7.35 -1.45 18.44
N LEU A 41 8.02 -1.28 17.29
CA LEU A 41 8.64 -2.38 16.55
C LEU A 41 10.14 -2.42 16.85
N ASP A 42 10.59 -3.40 17.64
CA ASP A 42 12.01 -3.69 17.78
C ASP A 42 12.44 -4.82 16.84
N ILE A 43 13.29 -4.48 15.88
CA ILE A 43 13.87 -5.41 14.92
C ILE A 43 15.24 -5.86 15.43
N SER A 44 15.46 -7.18 15.50
CA SER A 44 16.72 -7.79 15.92
C SER A 44 17.93 -7.25 15.14
N SER A 45 19.10 -7.16 15.78
CA SER A 45 20.34 -6.68 15.15
C SER A 45 20.71 -7.47 13.88
N ALA A 46 20.47 -8.78 13.87
CA ALA A 46 20.68 -9.63 12.70
C ALA A 46 19.76 -9.26 11.52
N ALA A 47 18.49 -8.95 11.79
CA ALA A 47 17.56 -8.50 10.76
C ALA A 47 17.92 -7.09 10.28
N LYS A 48 18.29 -6.18 11.19
CA LYS A 48 18.82 -4.86 10.82
C LYS A 48 20.08 -4.96 9.96
N ALA A 49 20.93 -5.98 10.13
CA ALA A 49 22.11 -6.20 9.28
C ALA A 49 21.74 -6.80 7.90
N ALA A 50 20.79 -7.73 7.85
CA ALA A 50 20.30 -8.32 6.59
C ALA A 50 19.55 -7.31 5.71
N PHE A 51 18.82 -6.37 6.33
CA PHE A 51 18.11 -5.29 5.63
C PHE A 51 18.87 -3.95 5.62
N GLY A 52 20.06 -3.90 6.23
CA GLY A 52 20.74 -2.68 6.71
C GLY A 52 21.20 -1.66 5.66
N SER A 53 20.97 -1.93 4.38
CA SER A 53 21.30 -1.02 3.29
C SER A 53 20.13 -0.77 2.35
N ALA A 54 18.98 -1.40 2.58
CA ALA A 54 17.79 -1.23 1.77
C ALA A 54 17.01 -0.03 2.36
N PRO A 55 17.00 1.16 1.71
CA PRO A 55 16.11 2.24 2.11
C PRO A 55 14.66 1.73 2.14
N THR A 56 13.75 2.40 2.85
CA THR A 56 12.31 2.05 2.85
C THR A 56 11.66 2.10 1.46
N ASP A 57 12.34 2.72 0.48
CA ASP A 57 12.02 2.72 -0.95
C ASP A 57 12.68 1.57 -1.75
N ALA A 58 13.37 0.66 -1.08
CA ALA A 58 14.05 -0.45 -1.71
C ALA A 58 13.03 -1.36 -2.38
N VAL A 59 13.13 -1.44 -3.71
CA VAL A 59 12.43 -2.40 -4.54
C VAL A 59 12.74 -3.79 -4.01
N ALA A 60 11.75 -4.69 -4.01
CA ALA A 60 11.93 -6.09 -3.63
C ALA A 60 13.20 -6.65 -4.30
N GLY A 61 14.24 -6.91 -3.50
CA GLY A 61 15.59 -7.27 -3.98
C GLY A 61 16.72 -6.30 -3.60
N GLY A 62 16.44 -5.19 -2.91
CA GLY A 62 17.47 -4.32 -2.31
C GLY A 62 18.22 -3.42 -3.31
N GLY A 63 17.69 -3.23 -4.53
CA GLY A 63 18.29 -2.42 -5.59
C GLY A 63 17.52 -1.14 -5.92
N GLU A 64 18.15 -0.27 -6.72
CA GLU A 64 17.56 0.97 -7.23
C GLU A 64 16.40 0.74 -8.23
N ILE A 65 15.43 1.66 -8.26
CA ILE A 65 14.37 1.66 -9.28
C ILE A 65 14.97 2.02 -10.64
N ARG A 66 14.97 1.06 -11.56
CA ARG A 66 15.37 1.29 -12.95
C ARG A 66 14.24 1.96 -13.73
N LEU A 67 14.21 3.30 -13.71
CA LEU A 67 13.14 4.11 -14.33
C LEU A 67 12.93 3.81 -15.82
N ASP A 68 14.00 3.57 -16.57
CA ASP A 68 13.90 3.20 -18.00
C ASP A 68 13.10 1.92 -18.20
N ARG A 69 13.33 0.92 -17.34
CA ARG A 69 12.62 -0.37 -17.39
C ARG A 69 11.16 -0.19 -17.03
N VAL A 70 10.85 0.68 -16.08
CA VAL A 70 9.46 1.00 -15.71
C VAL A 70 8.74 1.67 -16.87
N ALA A 71 9.39 2.61 -17.57
CA ALA A 71 8.81 3.29 -18.72
C ALA A 71 8.52 2.31 -19.88
N GLU A 72 9.46 1.40 -20.18
CA GLU A 72 9.27 0.35 -21.19
C GLU A 72 8.09 -0.56 -20.84
N ILE A 73 8.03 -1.05 -19.60
CA ILE A 73 6.94 -1.92 -19.13
C ILE A 73 5.59 -1.20 -19.23
N ARG A 74 5.52 0.07 -18.80
CA ARG A 74 4.30 0.88 -18.93
C ARG A 74 3.83 1.00 -20.38
N ARG A 75 4.76 1.18 -21.32
CA ARG A 75 4.43 1.23 -22.75
C ARG A 75 3.89 -0.11 -23.26
N ALA A 76 4.53 -1.22 -22.89
CA ALA A 76 4.05 -2.56 -23.27
C ALA A 76 2.67 -2.89 -22.69
N ILE A 77 2.36 -2.39 -21.49
CA ILE A 77 1.01 -2.54 -20.89
C ILE A 77 -0.02 -1.72 -21.66
N ALA A 78 0.31 -0.47 -22.01
CA ALA A 78 -0.58 0.39 -22.77
C ALA A 78 -0.85 -0.13 -24.19
N ASP A 79 0.15 -0.78 -24.80
CA ASP A 79 0.04 -1.44 -26.12
C ASP A 79 -0.71 -2.79 -26.06
N GLY A 80 -0.90 -3.34 -24.86
CA GLY A 80 -1.50 -4.67 -24.66
C GLY A 80 -0.55 -5.85 -24.90
N SER A 81 0.70 -5.60 -25.32
CA SER A 81 1.72 -6.63 -25.59
C SER A 81 2.38 -7.19 -24.32
N TYR A 82 1.95 -6.73 -23.13
CA TYR A 82 2.52 -7.17 -21.87
C TYR A 82 2.04 -8.56 -21.46
N ASP A 83 0.77 -8.89 -21.73
CA ASP A 83 0.12 -10.10 -21.25
C ASP A 83 0.21 -11.21 -22.31
N THR A 84 1.21 -12.08 -22.17
CA THR A 84 1.43 -13.23 -23.05
C THR A 84 1.40 -14.51 -22.22
N PRO A 85 0.95 -15.64 -22.79
CA PRO A 85 0.87 -16.90 -22.05
C PRO A 85 2.22 -17.32 -21.44
N GLU A 86 3.33 -17.06 -22.14
CA GLU A 86 4.67 -17.38 -21.65
C GLU A 86 5.05 -16.56 -20.41
N LYS A 87 4.66 -15.28 -20.37
CA LYS A 87 4.88 -14.43 -19.19
C LYS A 87 4.01 -14.83 -18.02
N MET A 88 2.79 -15.30 -18.28
CA MET A 88 1.90 -15.83 -17.25
C MET A 88 2.47 -17.10 -16.61
N ASP A 89 2.96 -18.05 -17.43
CA ASP A 89 3.59 -19.27 -16.93
C ASP A 89 4.85 -18.97 -16.10
N MET A 90 5.68 -18.03 -16.56
CA MET A 90 6.83 -17.56 -15.80
C MET A 90 6.43 -16.88 -14.48
N ALA A 91 5.39 -16.04 -14.50
CA ALA A 91 4.92 -15.35 -13.30
C ALA A 91 4.37 -16.35 -12.27
N MET A 92 3.60 -17.35 -12.70
CA MET A 92 3.09 -18.42 -11.85
C MET A 92 4.24 -19.25 -11.26
N SER A 93 5.21 -19.65 -12.08
CA SER A 93 6.38 -20.41 -11.62
C SER A 93 7.16 -19.64 -10.54
N ARG A 94 7.42 -18.35 -10.76
CA ARG A 94 8.14 -17.49 -9.82
C ARG A 94 7.34 -17.21 -8.54
N MET A 95 6.00 -17.15 -8.65
CA MET A 95 5.13 -17.02 -7.49
C MET A 95 5.22 -18.27 -6.62
N LEU A 96 5.18 -19.46 -7.21
CA LEU A 96 5.26 -20.72 -6.47
C LEU A 96 6.64 -20.94 -5.83
N ASP A 97 7.71 -20.60 -6.55
CA ASP A 97 9.09 -20.65 -6.03
C ASP A 97 9.27 -19.78 -4.77
N ARG A 98 8.53 -18.67 -4.66
CA ARG A 98 8.57 -17.79 -3.48
C ARG A 98 7.89 -18.39 -2.24
N PHE A 99 6.99 -19.35 -2.42
CA PHE A 99 6.26 -19.99 -1.31
C PHE A 99 6.87 -21.33 -0.89
N ALA A 100 7.81 -21.87 -1.67
CA ALA A 100 8.59 -23.05 -1.31
C ALA A 100 9.73 -22.68 -0.34
#